data_AF-A0A7S1ALL8-F1
#
_entry.id   AF-A0A7S1ALL8-F1
#
_cell.length_a   1.000
_cell.length_b   1.000
_cell.length_c   1.000
_cell.angle_alpha   90.00
_cell.angle_beta   90.00
_cell.angle_gamma   90.00
#
_symmetry.space_group_name_H-M   'P 1'
#
loop_
_entity.id
_entity.type
_entity.pdbx_description
1 polymer ?
#
loop_
_entity_poly.entity_id
_entity_poly.type
_entity_poly.pdbx_seq_one_letter_code
_entity_poly.pdbx_strand_id
1 'polypeptide(L)'
;MNGTCSLSSRAATGNVDGFLAALHEAFSARGYAAVQKELSEVSDVVTPHCFGQFCLRCLLALANEPAKQGQVALLIQFGPARGRVQNSCDQDNLENTNTAVATAQKLIVEHQDVKLAARVLEAWGGDISRLSAEARNMFADIVLREANEGSVATAATVLGLIPSLLDGTRTRQVLERVDDGTRDDIAEKLSQSLGRDFQIALVQRRHDVGRLRAAAKAVRAFGLAAEFPDVDFAWRSQALESAAKGGRREPVVGLALSEPLLRQRCVEVLHEMGEVVLAVDLSEAWSIPVSARVTEEVVEARKLLAATHFNMPDVVRVCLVDAEASLPQLRSSLMQAAAVGFDVEWCPAEGSPPSLLQISTAEVAFVVDLLALGGSDALAEVLDGVFFHPSITKVSFEGTTDLSRIAKCYSKLQRSPQATPLVNLGQAAFDRSSGTSNKKARDSVSLSKLVNTYLGRPLDKSLQMSDWSRRPLSHGQLQYAALDAWVTLRLHSEFADGN
;
A
#
# COMPACT_ATOMS: atom_id res chain seq x y z
N MET A 1 30.55 -2.91 47.45
CA MET A 1 29.36 -3.54 48.06
C MET A 1 28.16 -2.64 47.80
N ASN A 2 27.24 -3.04 46.93
CA ASN A 2 25.83 -2.65 46.97
C ASN A 2 25.08 -3.87 46.43
N GLY A 3 24.43 -4.59 47.35
CA GLY A 3 23.77 -5.85 47.07
C GLY A 3 22.53 -5.65 46.20
N THR A 4 22.70 -5.69 44.88
CA THR A 4 21.61 -6.04 43.98
C THR A 4 21.36 -7.53 44.15
N CYS A 5 20.45 -7.86 45.08
CA CYS A 5 19.79 -9.16 45.04
C CYS A 5 19.31 -9.38 43.58
N SER A 6 19.45 -10.57 42.99
CA SER A 6 19.11 -10.83 41.59
C SER A 6 17.60 -11.06 41.42
N LEU A 7 17.06 -10.99 40.20
CA LEU A 7 15.66 -11.38 39.93
C LEU A 7 15.38 -12.80 40.44
N SER A 8 16.36 -13.70 40.27
CA SER A 8 16.33 -15.09 40.77
C SER A 8 16.11 -15.16 42.28
N SER A 9 16.88 -14.43 43.08
CA SER A 9 16.78 -14.49 44.54
C SER A 9 15.45 -13.93 45.07
N ARG A 10 14.89 -12.89 44.43
CA ARG A 10 13.58 -12.35 44.80
C ARG A 10 12.42 -13.25 44.38
N ALA A 11 12.53 -13.92 43.23
CA ALA A 11 11.57 -14.94 42.82
C ALA A 11 11.58 -16.14 43.78
N ALA A 12 12.76 -16.64 44.15
CA ALA A 12 12.92 -17.76 45.07
C ALA A 12 12.39 -17.46 46.49
N THR A 13 12.44 -16.21 46.94
CA THR A 13 11.91 -15.79 48.25
C THR A 13 10.44 -15.35 48.21
N GLY A 14 9.80 -15.32 47.04
CA GLY A 14 8.41 -14.88 46.88
C GLY A 14 8.17 -13.39 47.14
N ASN A 15 9.22 -12.55 47.06
CA ASN A 15 9.14 -11.10 47.29
C ASN A 15 8.61 -10.37 46.04
N VAL A 16 7.28 -10.18 45.96
CA VAL A 16 6.60 -9.58 44.81
C VAL A 16 7.03 -8.13 44.57
N ASP A 17 6.97 -7.26 45.58
CA ASP A 17 7.24 -5.83 45.41
C ASP A 17 8.70 -5.57 45.02
N GLY A 18 9.63 -6.22 45.73
CA GLY A 18 11.05 -6.13 45.42
C GLY A 18 11.38 -6.70 44.04
N PHE A 19 10.69 -7.77 43.62
CA PHE A 19 10.86 -8.35 42.29
C PHE A 19 10.35 -7.41 41.20
N LEU A 20 9.16 -6.82 41.35
CA LEU A 20 8.61 -5.88 40.36
C LEU A 20 9.44 -4.61 40.24
N ALA A 21 10.00 -4.10 41.34
CA ALA A 21 10.92 -2.97 41.34
C ALA A 21 12.22 -3.31 40.57
N ALA A 22 12.84 -4.45 40.88
CA ALA A 22 14.03 -4.93 40.19
C ALA A 22 13.77 -5.23 38.71
N LEU A 23 12.58 -5.76 38.38
CA LEU A 23 12.16 -6.04 37.01
C LEU A 23 11.99 -4.74 36.21
N HIS A 24 11.44 -3.70 36.83
CA HIS A 24 11.33 -2.38 36.21
C HIS A 24 12.71 -1.78 35.91
N GLU A 25 13.61 -1.78 36.88
CA GLU A 25 14.97 -1.27 36.72
C GLU A 25 15.73 -2.04 35.63
N ALA A 26 15.65 -3.37 35.66
CA ALA A 26 16.22 -4.26 34.66
C ALA A 26 15.70 -3.96 33.25
N PHE A 27 14.38 -3.79 33.12
CA PHE A 27 13.72 -3.50 31.84
C PHE A 27 14.16 -2.15 31.27
N SER A 28 14.19 -1.12 32.11
CA SER A 28 14.61 0.23 31.72
C SER A 28 16.10 0.29 31.34
N ALA A 29 16.95 -0.49 32.02
CA ALA A 29 18.39 -0.47 31.78
C ALA A 29 18.84 -1.33 30.58
N ARG A 30 18.24 -2.51 30.38
CA ARG A 30 18.73 -3.53 29.43
C ARG A 30 17.75 -3.87 28.30
N GLY A 31 16.51 -3.38 28.38
CA GLY A 31 15.47 -3.62 27.38
C GLY A 31 14.85 -5.02 27.44
N TYR A 32 13.79 -5.22 26.65
CA TYR A 32 12.92 -6.39 26.69
C TYR A 32 13.65 -7.72 26.49
N ALA A 33 14.47 -7.85 25.44
CA ALA A 33 15.09 -9.11 25.04
C ALA A 33 16.09 -9.64 26.09
N ALA A 34 16.87 -8.76 26.72
CA ALA A 34 17.83 -9.15 27.74
C ALA A 34 17.13 -9.64 29.01
N VAL A 35 16.07 -8.95 29.43
CA VAL A 35 15.29 -9.33 30.62
C VAL A 35 14.48 -10.61 30.37
N GLN A 36 13.92 -10.79 29.17
CA GLN A 36 13.25 -12.02 28.78
C GLN A 36 14.16 -13.25 28.92
N LYS A 37 15.42 -13.13 28.49
CA LYS A 37 16.41 -14.20 28.64
C LYS A 37 16.70 -14.49 30.12
N GLU A 38 16.95 -13.47 30.93
CA GLU A 38 17.19 -13.67 32.38
C GLU A 38 15.99 -14.30 33.08
N LEU A 39 14.76 -13.88 32.78
CA LEU A 39 13.58 -14.50 33.38
C LEU A 39 13.41 -15.97 32.96
N SER A 40 13.89 -16.35 31.78
CA SER A 40 13.93 -17.76 31.37
C SER A 40 14.92 -18.55 32.24
N GLU A 41 16.10 -18.00 32.50
CA GLU A 41 17.09 -18.59 33.42
C GLU A 41 16.55 -18.67 34.87
N VAL A 42 15.81 -17.65 35.32
CA VAL A 42 15.13 -17.66 36.63
C VAL A 42 14.10 -18.80 36.71
N SER A 43 13.33 -19.02 35.63
CA SER A 43 12.34 -20.10 35.55
C SER A 43 12.96 -21.51 35.57
N ASP A 44 14.25 -21.65 35.24
CA ASP A 44 14.96 -22.92 35.36
C ASP A 44 15.45 -23.16 36.79
N VAL A 45 15.78 -22.09 37.52
CA VAL A 45 16.26 -22.15 38.92
C VAL A 45 15.12 -22.30 39.92
N VAL A 46 14.05 -21.53 39.74
CA VAL A 46 12.80 -21.67 40.49
C VAL A 46 11.93 -22.60 39.68
N THR A 47 11.64 -23.81 40.18
CA THR A 47 10.87 -24.83 39.43
C THR A 47 9.71 -24.20 38.66
N PRO A 48 9.55 -24.48 37.35
CA PRO A 48 8.65 -23.73 36.48
C PRO A 48 7.22 -23.56 37.01
N HIS A 49 6.70 -24.59 37.70
CA HIS A 49 5.42 -24.53 38.40
C HIS A 49 5.36 -23.40 39.45
N CYS A 50 6.31 -23.36 40.38
CA CYS A 50 6.39 -22.31 41.40
C CYS A 50 6.63 -20.92 40.80
N PHE A 51 7.43 -20.83 39.73
CA PHE A 51 7.67 -19.56 39.06
C PHE A 51 6.42 -19.03 38.34
N GLY A 52 5.65 -19.90 37.68
CA GLY A 52 4.38 -19.53 37.05
C GLY A 52 3.35 -18.96 38.05
N GLN A 53 3.19 -19.60 39.21
CA GLN A 53 2.32 -19.08 40.28
C GLN A 53 2.82 -17.75 40.83
N PHE A 54 4.15 -17.59 40.98
CA PHE A 54 4.74 -16.33 41.39
C PHE A 54 4.48 -15.22 40.35
N CYS A 55 4.61 -15.51 39.05
CA CYS A 55 4.26 -14.58 37.98
C CYS A 55 2.79 -14.15 38.05
N LEU A 56 1.85 -15.06 38.33
CA LEU A 56 0.44 -14.71 38.51
C LEU A 56 0.21 -13.73 39.67
N ARG A 57 0.93 -13.90 40.79
CA ARG A 57 0.89 -12.95 41.91
C ARG A 57 1.47 -11.59 41.53
N CYS A 58 2.57 -11.57 40.78
CA CYS A 58 3.15 -10.34 40.25
C CYS A 58 2.19 -9.64 39.28
N LEU A 59 1.51 -10.38 38.40
CA LEU A 59 0.52 -9.82 37.48
C LEU A 59 -0.66 -9.20 38.24
N LEU A 60 -1.17 -9.85 39.29
CA LEU A 60 -2.21 -9.28 40.14
C LEU A 60 -1.76 -7.96 40.79
N ALA A 61 -0.51 -7.89 41.29
CA ALA A 61 0.06 -6.67 41.84
C ALA A 61 0.33 -5.56 40.80
N LEU A 62 0.25 -5.88 39.51
CA LEU A 62 0.37 -4.94 38.40
C LEU A 62 -0.98 -4.49 37.82
N ALA A 63 -2.10 -4.93 38.41
CA ALA A 63 -3.43 -4.55 37.93
C ALA A 63 -3.58 -3.03 37.86
N ASN A 64 -4.14 -2.52 36.76
CA ASN A 64 -4.36 -1.09 36.49
C ASN A 64 -3.09 -0.20 36.46
N GLU A 65 -1.88 -0.77 36.35
CA GLU A 65 -0.64 0.01 36.26
C GLU A 65 -0.25 0.30 34.78
N PRO A 66 -0.59 1.49 34.22
CA PRO A 66 -0.42 1.75 32.78
C PRO A 66 1.05 1.80 32.35
N ALA A 67 1.96 2.23 33.23
CA ALA A 67 3.39 2.35 32.96
C ALA A 67 4.10 0.98 32.84
N LYS A 68 3.40 -0.13 33.08
CA LYS A 68 4.02 -1.45 33.25
C LYS A 68 3.63 -2.50 32.20
N GLN A 69 3.12 -2.07 31.04
CA GLN A 69 2.74 -2.97 29.93
C GLN A 69 3.88 -3.91 29.47
N GLY A 70 5.13 -3.42 29.49
CA GLY A 70 6.31 -4.23 29.17
C GLY A 70 6.57 -5.35 30.18
N GLN A 71 6.44 -5.07 31.48
CA GLN A 71 6.55 -6.09 32.53
C GLN A 71 5.40 -7.10 32.46
N VAL A 72 4.17 -6.63 32.22
CA VAL A 72 3.00 -7.50 32.03
C VAL A 72 3.25 -8.48 30.87
N ALA A 73 3.76 -8.00 29.73
CA ALA A 73 4.10 -8.87 28.60
C ALA A 73 5.22 -9.87 28.92
N LEU A 74 6.23 -9.47 29.71
CA LEU A 74 7.30 -10.35 30.16
C LEU A 74 6.83 -11.42 31.15
N LEU A 75 5.83 -11.13 31.98
CA LEU A 75 5.34 -12.09 32.97
C LEU A 75 4.32 -13.06 32.37
N ILE A 76 3.47 -12.58 31.45
CA ILE A 76 2.42 -13.38 30.80
C ILE A 76 2.98 -14.58 30.02
N GLN A 77 4.17 -14.48 29.43
CA GLN A 77 4.76 -15.56 28.64
C GLN A 77 5.17 -16.80 29.45
N PHE A 78 5.18 -16.71 30.78
CA PHE A 78 5.49 -17.83 31.68
C PHE A 78 4.26 -18.68 32.03
N GLY A 79 3.16 -18.49 31.29
CA GLY A 79 2.10 -19.49 31.22
C GLY A 79 2.55 -20.77 30.54
N PRO A 80 1.88 -21.91 30.81
CA PRO A 80 2.07 -23.15 30.09
C PRO A 80 1.77 -22.93 28.60
N ALA A 81 2.79 -22.57 27.84
CA ALA A 81 2.65 -22.29 26.42
C ALA A 81 2.19 -23.56 25.68
N ARG A 82 1.12 -23.44 24.87
CA ARG A 82 0.82 -24.41 23.80
C ARG A 82 2.08 -24.59 22.96
N GLY A 83 2.71 -25.76 23.03
CA GLY A 83 3.86 -26.13 22.18
C GLY A 83 5.25 -26.13 22.84
N ARG A 84 5.41 -25.81 24.14
CA ARG A 84 6.61 -26.27 24.86
C ARG A 84 6.39 -27.72 25.26
N VAL A 85 7.30 -28.61 24.89
CA VAL A 85 7.33 -29.99 25.41
C VAL A 85 7.43 -29.90 26.93
N GLN A 86 6.32 -30.15 27.62
CA GLN A 86 6.26 -30.13 29.07
C GLN A 86 6.64 -31.51 29.61
N ASN A 87 7.71 -31.55 30.42
CA ASN A 87 8.03 -32.67 31.30
C ASN A 87 7.28 -32.58 32.66
N SER A 88 6.25 -31.74 32.78
CA SER A 88 5.51 -31.52 34.03
C SER A 88 4.35 -32.52 34.20
N CYS A 89 4.07 -32.94 35.44
CA CYS A 89 2.96 -33.87 35.70
C CYS A 89 1.60 -33.18 35.50
N ASP A 90 0.56 -33.95 35.16
CA ASP A 90 -0.79 -33.44 34.91
C ASP A 90 -1.39 -32.65 36.09
N GLN A 91 -0.93 -32.92 37.32
CA GLN A 91 -1.38 -32.21 38.53
C GLN A 91 -0.85 -30.77 38.60
N ASP A 92 0.43 -30.55 38.29
CA ASP A 92 1.06 -29.22 38.32
C ASP A 92 0.42 -28.26 37.32
N ASN A 93 0.00 -28.79 36.17
CA ASN A 93 -0.72 -28.04 35.14
C ASN A 93 -2.12 -27.66 35.62
N LEU A 94 -2.86 -28.60 36.22
CA LEU A 94 -4.20 -28.34 36.74
C LEU A 94 -4.20 -27.28 37.85
N GLU A 95 -3.23 -27.33 38.77
CA GLU A 95 -3.08 -26.33 39.83
C GLU A 95 -2.77 -24.94 39.28
N ASN A 96 -1.86 -24.83 38.31
CA ASN A 96 -1.56 -23.56 37.65
C ASN A 96 -2.78 -22.97 36.94
N THR A 97 -3.57 -23.79 36.27
CA THR A 97 -4.83 -23.36 35.67
C THR A 97 -5.82 -22.90 36.76
N ASN A 98 -5.91 -23.59 37.90
CA ASN A 98 -6.77 -23.17 39.02
C ASN A 98 -6.33 -21.81 39.58
N THR A 99 -5.02 -21.60 39.78
CA THR A 99 -4.48 -20.32 40.24
C THR A 99 -4.72 -19.22 39.22
N ALA A 100 -4.59 -19.49 37.92
CA ALA A 100 -4.87 -18.52 36.86
C ALA A 100 -6.34 -18.09 36.84
N VAL A 101 -7.28 -19.03 36.99
CA VAL A 101 -8.72 -18.74 37.12
C VAL A 101 -8.99 -17.88 38.36
N ALA A 102 -8.39 -18.22 39.51
CA ALA A 102 -8.54 -17.44 40.73
C ALA A 102 -7.96 -16.01 40.59
N THR A 103 -6.79 -15.87 39.95
CA THR A 103 -6.17 -14.57 39.67
C THR A 103 -7.03 -13.75 38.70
N ALA A 104 -7.53 -14.35 37.63
CA ALA A 104 -8.44 -13.69 36.69
C ALA A 104 -9.72 -13.22 37.39
N GLN A 105 -10.29 -14.04 38.28
CA GLN A 105 -11.46 -13.66 39.07
C GLN A 105 -11.19 -12.43 39.93
N LYS A 106 -10.04 -12.35 40.61
CA LYS A 106 -9.66 -11.14 41.38
C LYS A 106 -9.45 -9.93 40.49
N LEU A 107 -8.76 -10.09 39.35
CA LEU A 107 -8.56 -9.03 38.38
C LEU A 107 -9.89 -8.44 37.88
N ILE A 108 -10.90 -9.29 37.68
CA ILE A 108 -12.24 -8.85 37.23
C ILE A 108 -13.02 -8.17 38.37
N VAL A 109 -13.14 -8.85 39.51
CA VAL A 109 -14.05 -8.42 40.60
C VAL A 109 -13.47 -7.29 41.43
N GLU A 110 -12.19 -7.38 41.81
CA GLU A 110 -11.55 -6.43 42.73
C GLU A 110 -10.93 -5.25 41.96
N HIS A 111 -10.36 -5.50 40.78
CA HIS A 111 -9.58 -4.50 40.04
C HIS A 111 -10.25 -4.00 38.75
N GLN A 112 -11.27 -4.67 38.23
CA GLN A 112 -11.88 -4.40 36.90
C GLN A 112 -10.87 -4.39 35.73
N ASP A 113 -9.70 -5.03 35.86
CA ASP A 113 -8.68 -5.13 34.80
C ASP A 113 -8.96 -6.32 33.88
N VAL A 114 -10.00 -6.16 33.07
CA VAL A 114 -10.49 -7.20 32.14
C VAL A 114 -9.48 -7.58 31.06
N LYS A 115 -8.60 -6.64 30.66
CA LYS A 115 -7.57 -6.89 29.66
C LYS A 115 -6.51 -7.84 30.21
N LEU A 116 -6.03 -7.58 31.42
CA LEU A 116 -5.07 -8.46 32.07
C LEU A 116 -5.70 -9.82 32.41
N ALA A 117 -6.93 -9.82 32.90
CA ALA A 117 -7.67 -11.06 33.18
C ALA A 117 -7.78 -11.96 31.95
N ALA A 118 -8.15 -11.39 30.78
CA ALA A 118 -8.25 -12.14 29.53
C ALA A 118 -6.91 -12.78 29.11
N ARG A 119 -5.81 -12.01 29.20
CA ARG A 119 -4.47 -12.51 28.84
C ARG A 119 -3.97 -13.59 29.81
N VAL A 120 -4.31 -13.50 31.10
CA VAL A 120 -4.01 -14.53 32.09
C VAL A 120 -4.76 -15.83 31.76
N LEU A 121 -6.06 -15.75 31.47
CA LEU A 121 -6.86 -16.91 31.11
C LEU A 121 -6.33 -17.58 29.83
N GLU A 122 -6.05 -16.79 28.79
CA GLU A 122 -5.49 -17.32 27.53
C GLU A 122 -4.14 -18.02 27.73
N ALA A 123 -3.18 -17.34 28.36
CA ALA A 123 -1.81 -17.85 28.47
C ALA A 123 -1.66 -19.04 29.44
N TRP A 124 -2.58 -19.22 30.38
CA TRP A 124 -2.58 -20.34 31.33
C TRP A 124 -3.69 -21.38 31.10
N GLY A 125 -4.38 -21.32 29.97
CA GLY A 125 -5.44 -22.28 29.62
C GLY A 125 -6.63 -22.26 30.59
N GLY A 126 -6.88 -21.12 31.24
CA GLY A 126 -7.99 -20.92 32.15
C GLY A 126 -9.31 -20.90 31.38
N ASP A 127 -10.16 -21.89 31.62
CA ASP A 127 -11.51 -21.91 31.07
C ASP A 127 -12.40 -20.90 31.80
N ILE A 128 -13.01 -20.00 31.04
CA ILE A 128 -13.96 -19.00 31.53
C ILE A 128 -15.13 -19.64 32.29
N SER A 129 -15.53 -20.87 31.95
CA SER A 129 -16.61 -21.60 32.62
C SER A 129 -16.34 -21.83 34.12
N ARG A 130 -15.06 -21.78 34.53
CA ARG A 130 -14.59 -22.02 35.90
C ARG A 130 -14.64 -20.77 36.78
N LEU A 131 -14.87 -19.60 36.20
CA LEU A 131 -15.12 -18.38 36.96
C LEU A 131 -16.50 -18.43 37.65
N SER A 132 -16.62 -17.76 38.79
CA SER A 132 -17.94 -17.60 39.45
C SER A 132 -18.94 -16.91 38.50
N ALA A 133 -20.24 -17.16 38.72
CA ALA A 133 -21.29 -16.52 37.92
C ALA A 133 -21.22 -14.98 38.02
N GLU A 134 -20.94 -14.47 39.21
CA GLU A 134 -20.70 -13.04 39.46
C GLU A 134 -19.53 -12.51 38.61
N ALA A 135 -18.38 -13.18 38.65
CA ALA A 135 -17.21 -12.75 37.88
C ALA A 135 -17.47 -12.81 36.38
N ARG A 136 -18.14 -13.84 35.86
CA ARG A 136 -18.51 -13.92 34.44
C ARG A 136 -19.44 -12.79 34.02
N ASN A 137 -20.45 -12.48 34.82
CA ASN A 137 -21.38 -11.39 34.54
C ASN A 137 -20.66 -10.04 34.56
N MET A 138 -19.84 -9.77 35.60
CA MET A 138 -19.02 -8.56 35.66
C MET A 138 -18.07 -8.44 34.47
N PHE A 139 -17.44 -9.55 34.07
CA PHE A 139 -16.52 -9.57 32.92
C PHE A 139 -17.24 -9.19 31.63
N ALA A 140 -18.40 -9.79 31.37
CA ALA A 140 -19.24 -9.46 30.23
C ALA A 140 -19.70 -8.00 30.26
N ASP A 141 -20.18 -7.52 31.41
CA ASP A 141 -20.70 -6.16 31.56
C ASP A 141 -19.61 -5.10 31.38
N ILE A 142 -18.40 -5.33 31.90
CA ILE A 142 -17.27 -4.42 31.69
C ILE A 142 -16.89 -4.38 30.21
N VAL A 143 -16.83 -5.53 29.52
CA VAL A 143 -16.52 -5.56 28.07
C VAL A 143 -17.57 -4.81 27.25
N LEU A 144 -18.85 -4.99 27.58
CA LEU A 144 -19.93 -4.24 26.94
C LEU A 144 -19.83 -2.73 27.24
N ARG A 145 -19.49 -2.34 28.46
CA ARG A 145 -19.26 -0.94 28.82
C ARG A 145 -18.08 -0.34 28.06
N GLU A 146 -16.94 -1.04 27.99
CA GLU A 146 -15.77 -0.63 27.21
C GLU A 146 -16.09 -0.44 25.72
N ALA A 147 -16.94 -1.30 25.16
CA ALA A 147 -17.38 -1.18 23.76
C ALA A 147 -18.29 0.03 23.51
N ASN A 148 -19.10 0.44 24.48
CA ASN A 148 -20.07 1.53 24.31
C ASN A 148 -19.51 2.90 24.73
N GLU A 149 -18.74 2.96 25.81
CA GLU A 149 -18.37 4.21 26.51
C GLU A 149 -16.86 4.34 26.76
N GLY A 150 -16.11 3.25 26.65
CA GLY A 150 -14.69 3.19 27.01
C GLY A 150 -13.77 2.95 25.81
N SER A 151 -12.79 2.07 26.01
CA SER A 151 -11.84 1.67 24.99
C SER A 151 -12.38 0.50 24.19
N VAL A 152 -12.93 0.81 23.02
CA VAL A 152 -13.35 -0.18 22.01
C VAL A 152 -12.23 -1.17 21.66
N ALA A 153 -10.97 -0.73 21.68
CA ALA A 153 -9.81 -1.60 21.47
C ALA A 153 -9.62 -2.62 22.60
N THR A 154 -9.94 -2.24 23.86
CA THR A 154 -9.93 -3.15 25.01
C THR A 154 -11.00 -4.21 24.85
N ALA A 155 -12.24 -3.80 24.53
CA ALA A 155 -13.34 -4.73 24.29
C ALA A 155 -13.02 -5.73 23.17
N ALA A 156 -12.52 -5.25 22.03
CA ALA A 156 -12.10 -6.10 20.91
C ALA A 156 -10.96 -7.04 21.28
N THR A 157 -9.95 -6.56 22.04
CA THR A 157 -8.86 -7.41 22.50
C THR A 157 -9.38 -8.54 23.37
N VAL A 158 -10.16 -8.21 24.41
CA VAL A 158 -10.69 -9.20 25.35
C VAL A 158 -11.55 -10.25 24.64
N LEU A 159 -12.46 -9.80 23.79
CA LEU A 159 -13.38 -10.70 23.06
C LEU A 159 -12.65 -11.54 22.00
N GLY A 160 -11.58 -11.01 21.39
CA GLY A 160 -10.72 -11.77 20.50
C GLY A 160 -9.91 -12.85 21.20
N LEU A 161 -9.54 -12.65 22.47
CA LEU A 161 -8.87 -13.67 23.30
C LEU A 161 -9.85 -14.71 23.85
N ILE A 162 -11.09 -14.30 24.17
CA ILE A 162 -12.13 -15.16 24.72
C ILE A 162 -13.43 -15.01 23.91
N PRO A 163 -13.53 -15.64 22.73
CA PRO A 163 -14.72 -15.54 21.87
C PRO A 163 -16.03 -16.00 22.53
N SER A 164 -15.94 -16.92 23.50
CA SER A 164 -17.08 -17.48 24.23
C SER A 164 -17.55 -16.65 25.42
N LEU A 165 -16.95 -15.48 25.67
CA LEU A 165 -17.32 -14.60 26.79
C LEU A 165 -18.75 -14.07 26.67
N LEU A 166 -19.19 -13.79 25.45
CA LEU A 166 -20.49 -13.21 25.15
C LEU A 166 -21.30 -14.15 24.25
N ASP A 167 -22.63 -14.10 24.38
CA ASP A 167 -23.51 -14.74 23.42
C ASP A 167 -23.42 -14.08 22.03
N GLY A 168 -23.96 -14.74 21.00
CA GLY A 168 -23.87 -14.24 19.62
C GLY A 168 -24.45 -12.83 19.42
N THR A 169 -25.50 -12.47 20.16
CA THR A 169 -26.15 -11.15 20.05
C THR A 169 -25.25 -10.06 20.61
N ARG A 170 -24.71 -10.27 21.82
CA ARG A 170 -23.80 -9.35 22.49
C ARG A 170 -22.45 -9.25 21.76
N THR A 171 -21.95 -10.36 21.21
CA THR A 171 -20.73 -10.36 20.39
C THR A 171 -20.90 -9.51 19.13
N ARG A 172 -22.05 -9.62 18.44
CA ARG A 172 -22.36 -8.72 17.31
C ARG A 172 -22.39 -7.27 17.76
N GLN A 173 -23.06 -6.96 18.87
CA GLN A 173 -23.10 -5.60 19.39
C GLN A 173 -21.69 -5.01 19.60
N VAL A 174 -20.76 -5.77 20.17
CA VAL A 174 -19.36 -5.32 20.32
C VAL A 174 -18.70 -5.12 18.96
N LEU A 175 -18.82 -6.09 18.04
CA LEU A 175 -18.25 -5.98 16.70
C LEU A 175 -18.77 -4.75 15.95
N GLU A 176 -20.06 -4.44 16.09
CA GLU A 176 -20.69 -3.27 15.49
C GLU A 176 -20.18 -1.94 16.04
N ARG A 177 -19.81 -1.90 17.33
CA ARG A 177 -19.15 -0.75 17.95
C ARG A 177 -17.70 -0.61 17.51
N VAL A 178 -17.03 -1.74 17.24
CA VAL A 178 -15.64 -1.76 16.76
C VAL A 178 -15.55 -1.31 15.30
N ASP A 179 -16.51 -1.72 14.46
CA ASP A 179 -16.59 -1.31 13.04
C ASP A 179 -17.23 0.08 12.87
N ASP A 180 -16.64 1.09 13.50
CA ASP A 180 -17.16 2.47 13.55
C ASP A 180 -16.83 3.33 12.31
N GLY A 181 -16.07 2.81 11.35
CA GLY A 181 -15.57 3.59 10.21
C GLY A 181 -14.09 3.94 10.27
N THR A 182 -13.50 3.91 11.46
CA THR A 182 -12.14 4.42 11.72
C THR A 182 -11.14 3.35 12.14
N ARG A 183 -11.63 2.17 12.56
CA ARG A 183 -10.80 1.08 13.12
C ARG A 183 -11.00 -0.25 12.39
N ASP A 184 -10.96 -0.20 11.05
CA ASP A 184 -11.21 -1.38 10.22
C ASP A 184 -10.29 -2.56 10.52
N ASP A 185 -9.03 -2.28 10.86
CA ASP A 185 -8.04 -3.29 11.21
C ASP A 185 -8.37 -4.01 12.52
N ILE A 186 -8.95 -3.32 13.50
CA ILE A 186 -9.38 -3.91 14.78
C ILE A 186 -10.62 -4.78 14.56
N ALA A 187 -11.61 -4.28 13.80
CA ALA A 187 -12.80 -5.06 13.45
C ALA A 187 -12.46 -6.32 12.66
N GLU A 188 -11.49 -6.21 11.73
CA GLU A 188 -11.02 -7.34 10.93
C GLU A 188 -10.33 -8.40 11.80
N LYS A 189 -9.42 -8.00 12.69
CA LYS A 189 -8.75 -8.92 13.64
C LYS A 189 -9.75 -9.59 14.58
N LEU A 190 -10.68 -8.83 15.15
CA LEU A 190 -11.71 -9.37 16.03
C LEU A 190 -12.54 -10.42 15.30
N SER A 191 -13.03 -10.12 14.09
CA SER A 191 -13.81 -11.07 13.29
C SER A 191 -13.02 -12.32 12.93
N GLN A 192 -11.71 -12.18 12.71
CA GLN A 192 -10.83 -13.33 12.47
C GLN A 192 -10.79 -14.28 13.68
N SER A 193 -10.69 -13.74 14.90
CA SER A 193 -10.74 -14.53 16.14
C SER A 193 -12.11 -15.14 16.42
N LEU A 194 -13.21 -14.47 16.02
CA LEU A 194 -14.57 -14.92 16.26
C LEU A 194 -15.05 -16.01 15.29
N GLY A 195 -14.39 -16.16 14.14
CA GLY A 195 -14.69 -17.20 13.16
C GLY A 195 -15.60 -16.75 12.00
N ARG A 196 -15.92 -17.69 11.11
CA ARG A 196 -16.50 -17.41 9.78
C ARG A 196 -17.83 -16.66 9.83
N ASP A 197 -18.73 -17.02 10.74
CA ASP A 197 -20.06 -16.39 10.82
C ASP A 197 -19.97 -14.89 11.11
N PHE A 198 -19.02 -14.49 11.96
CA PHE A 198 -18.78 -13.08 12.28
C PHE A 198 -18.05 -12.34 11.16
N GLN A 199 -17.19 -13.03 10.40
CA GLN A 199 -16.57 -12.46 9.19
C GLN A 199 -17.63 -12.15 8.12
N ILE A 200 -18.57 -13.07 7.90
CA ILE A 200 -19.71 -12.88 6.99
C ILE A 200 -20.60 -11.72 7.49
N ALA A 201 -20.93 -11.70 8.78
CA ALA A 201 -21.74 -10.63 9.36
C ALA A 201 -21.07 -9.25 9.25
N LEU A 202 -19.74 -9.17 9.43
CA LEU A 202 -18.99 -7.92 9.24
C LEU A 202 -19.07 -7.42 7.80
N VAL A 203 -18.88 -8.32 6.81
CA VAL A 203 -18.99 -7.95 5.39
C VAL A 203 -20.42 -7.50 5.04
N GLN A 204 -21.44 -8.24 5.48
CA GLN A 204 -22.85 -7.89 5.28
C GLN A 204 -23.16 -6.50 5.84
N ARG A 205 -22.78 -6.23 7.10
CA ARG A 205 -22.99 -4.91 7.70
C ARG A 205 -22.33 -3.82 6.89
N ARG A 206 -21.04 -3.96 6.54
CA ARG A 206 -20.30 -2.96 5.76
C ARG A 206 -20.95 -2.71 4.40
N HIS A 207 -21.47 -3.76 3.76
CA HIS A 207 -22.23 -3.65 2.53
C HIS A 207 -23.54 -2.86 2.75
N ASP A 208 -24.34 -3.22 3.75
CA ASP A 208 -25.64 -2.62 4.03
C ASP A 208 -25.56 -1.14 4.40
N VAL A 209 -24.49 -0.73 5.10
CA VAL A 209 -24.23 0.69 5.43
C VAL A 209 -23.48 1.44 4.32
N GLY A 210 -23.29 0.82 3.14
CA GLY A 210 -22.68 1.46 1.97
C GLY A 210 -21.17 1.64 2.04
N ARG A 211 -20.48 1.02 3.01
CA ARG A 211 -19.01 1.03 3.13
C ARG A 211 -18.37 -0.01 2.21
N LEU A 212 -18.69 0.05 0.92
CA LEU A 212 -18.37 -0.97 -0.08
C LEU A 212 -16.87 -1.23 -0.21
N ARG A 213 -16.01 -0.21 -0.08
CA ARG A 213 -14.54 -0.40 -0.11
C ARG A 213 -14.05 -1.29 1.03
N ALA A 214 -14.55 -1.03 2.23
CA ALA A 214 -14.19 -1.79 3.42
C ALA A 214 -14.77 -3.21 3.37
N ALA A 215 -15.96 -3.37 2.79
CA ALA A 215 -16.56 -4.68 2.52
C ALA A 215 -15.70 -5.48 1.51
N ALA A 216 -15.35 -4.91 0.36
CA ALA A 216 -14.52 -5.56 -0.66
C ALA A 216 -13.13 -5.95 -0.14
N LYS A 217 -12.52 -5.09 0.69
CA LYS A 217 -11.26 -5.41 1.39
C LYS A 217 -11.42 -6.60 2.33
N ALA A 218 -12.48 -6.62 3.14
CA ALA A 218 -12.76 -7.73 4.06
C ALA A 218 -13.06 -9.05 3.31
N VAL A 219 -13.81 -9.02 2.20
CA VAL A 219 -14.06 -10.18 1.34
C VAL A 219 -12.75 -10.82 0.89
N ARG A 220 -11.79 -10.01 0.41
CA ARG A 220 -10.46 -10.49 0.03
C ARG A 220 -9.68 -11.04 1.22
N ALA A 221 -9.66 -10.31 2.34
CA ALA A 221 -8.91 -10.69 3.53
C ALA A 221 -9.37 -12.02 4.15
N PHE A 222 -10.68 -12.30 4.09
CA PHE A 222 -11.28 -13.50 4.67
C PHE A 222 -11.52 -14.64 3.66
N GLY A 223 -11.26 -14.42 2.37
CA GLY A 223 -11.52 -15.41 1.33
C GLY A 223 -13.01 -15.72 1.17
N LEU A 224 -13.87 -14.68 1.16
CA LEU A 224 -15.33 -14.79 1.09
C LEU A 224 -15.90 -14.44 -0.30
N ALA A 225 -15.12 -14.63 -1.36
CA ALA A 225 -15.53 -14.25 -2.72
C ALA A 225 -16.75 -15.05 -3.22
N ALA A 226 -16.94 -16.28 -2.73
CA ALA A 226 -18.09 -17.10 -3.08
C ALA A 226 -19.38 -16.60 -2.41
N GLU A 227 -19.30 -16.10 -1.18
CA GLU A 227 -20.41 -15.51 -0.44
C GLU A 227 -20.79 -14.12 -0.94
N PHE A 228 -19.82 -13.37 -1.45
CA PHE A 228 -19.97 -11.97 -1.86
C PHE A 228 -19.35 -11.70 -3.24
N PRO A 229 -19.84 -12.36 -4.31
CA PRO A 229 -19.23 -12.26 -5.64
C PRO A 229 -19.28 -10.83 -6.20
N ASP A 230 -20.33 -10.07 -5.86
CA ASP A 230 -20.60 -8.76 -6.47
C ASP A 230 -20.03 -7.57 -5.71
N VAL A 231 -19.55 -7.76 -4.46
CA VAL A 231 -19.16 -6.64 -3.59
C VAL A 231 -17.98 -5.86 -4.16
N ASP A 232 -17.03 -6.55 -4.79
CA ASP A 232 -15.87 -5.90 -5.38
C ASP A 232 -16.27 -5.04 -6.61
N PHE A 233 -17.13 -5.57 -7.47
CA PHE A 233 -17.69 -4.85 -8.61
C PHE A 233 -18.54 -3.65 -8.16
N ALA A 234 -19.39 -3.82 -7.14
CA ALA A 234 -20.22 -2.76 -6.59
C ALA A 234 -19.37 -1.61 -6.02
N TRP A 235 -18.31 -1.93 -5.29
CA TRP A 235 -17.35 -0.93 -4.81
C TRP A 235 -16.68 -0.18 -5.96
N ARG A 236 -16.13 -0.89 -6.96
CA ARG A 236 -15.45 -0.24 -8.08
C ARG A 236 -16.40 0.62 -8.91
N SER A 237 -17.62 0.15 -9.14
CA SER A 237 -18.69 0.92 -9.80
C SER A 237 -18.95 2.23 -9.07
N GLN A 238 -19.14 2.18 -7.73
CA GLN A 238 -19.35 3.39 -6.92
C GLN A 238 -18.13 4.32 -6.95
N ALA A 239 -16.92 3.77 -6.91
CA ALA A 239 -15.69 4.55 -6.96
C ALA A 239 -15.49 5.25 -8.32
N LEU A 240 -15.88 4.59 -9.43
CA LEU A 240 -15.85 5.15 -10.77
C LEU A 240 -16.80 6.36 -10.86
N GLU A 241 -18.05 6.21 -10.42
CA GLU A 241 -19.03 7.31 -10.38
C GLU A 241 -18.58 8.47 -9.47
N SER A 242 -17.94 8.16 -8.34
CA SER A 242 -17.38 9.19 -7.45
C SER A 242 -16.18 9.92 -8.08
N ALA A 243 -15.35 9.22 -8.86
CA ALA A 243 -14.26 9.83 -9.60
C ALA A 243 -14.77 10.72 -10.74
N ALA A 244 -15.77 10.23 -11.47
CA ALA A 244 -16.49 10.94 -12.53
C ALA A 244 -17.04 12.30 -12.04
N LYS A 245 -17.81 12.28 -10.95
CA LYS A 245 -18.39 13.49 -10.33
C LYS A 245 -17.32 14.48 -9.88
N GLY A 246 -16.12 14.00 -9.54
CA GLY A 246 -14.98 14.84 -9.18
C GLY A 246 -14.15 15.32 -10.37
N GLY A 247 -14.51 14.98 -11.61
CA GLY A 247 -13.72 15.29 -12.80
C GLY A 247 -12.35 14.61 -12.85
N ARG A 248 -12.18 13.48 -12.14
CA ARG A 248 -10.89 12.80 -12.00
C ARG A 248 -10.82 11.64 -12.99
N ARG A 249 -10.16 11.85 -14.12
CA ARG A 249 -10.05 10.85 -15.21
C ARG A 249 -9.12 9.68 -14.85
N GLU A 250 -8.05 9.92 -14.09
CA GLU A 250 -7.05 8.88 -13.80
C GLU A 250 -7.65 7.71 -13.01
N PRO A 251 -8.43 7.93 -11.93
CA PRO A 251 -9.12 6.85 -11.24
C PRO A 251 -10.22 6.19 -12.08
N VAL A 252 -10.92 6.94 -12.95
CA VAL A 252 -11.96 6.39 -13.84
C VAL A 252 -11.34 5.34 -14.77
N VAL A 253 -10.24 5.68 -15.44
CA VAL A 253 -9.52 4.76 -16.33
C VAL A 253 -8.89 3.61 -15.54
N GLY A 254 -8.22 3.89 -14.43
CA GLY A 254 -7.54 2.86 -13.63
C GLY A 254 -8.48 1.76 -13.10
N LEU A 255 -9.69 2.15 -12.70
CA LEU A 255 -10.72 1.19 -12.27
C LEU A 255 -11.19 0.30 -13.44
N ALA A 256 -11.39 0.86 -14.62
CA ALA A 256 -11.85 0.11 -15.80
C ALA A 256 -10.77 -0.77 -16.46
N LEU A 257 -9.50 -0.39 -16.32
CA LEU A 257 -8.39 -1.25 -16.70
C LEU A 257 -8.33 -2.51 -15.83
N SER A 258 -8.59 -2.36 -14.53
CA SER A 258 -8.57 -3.45 -13.56
C SER A 258 -9.82 -4.32 -13.58
N GLU A 259 -10.95 -3.78 -14.07
CA GLU A 259 -12.26 -4.44 -14.08
C GLU A 259 -12.95 -4.26 -15.45
N PRO A 260 -12.88 -5.26 -16.34
CA PRO A 260 -13.40 -5.16 -17.70
C PRO A 260 -14.90 -4.81 -17.79
N LEU A 261 -15.71 -5.22 -16.80
CA LEU A 261 -17.14 -4.90 -16.77
C LEU A 261 -17.42 -3.38 -16.63
N LEU A 262 -16.43 -2.59 -16.20
CA LEU A 262 -16.56 -1.13 -16.07
C LEU A 262 -16.16 -0.37 -17.34
N ARG A 263 -15.58 -1.01 -18.35
CA ARG A 263 -15.03 -0.33 -19.53
C ARG A 263 -16.08 0.46 -20.32
N GLN A 264 -17.27 -0.10 -20.49
CA GLN A 264 -18.36 0.61 -21.16
C GLN A 264 -18.75 1.87 -20.39
N ARG A 265 -19.00 1.74 -19.08
CA ARG A 265 -19.35 2.90 -18.25
C ARG A 265 -18.22 3.93 -18.18
N CYS A 266 -16.97 3.50 -18.19
CA CYS A 266 -15.80 4.37 -18.27
C CYS A 266 -15.80 5.24 -19.53
N VAL A 267 -16.05 4.66 -20.71
CA VAL A 267 -16.12 5.41 -21.97
C VAL A 267 -17.26 6.44 -21.92
N GLU A 268 -18.43 6.04 -21.46
CA GLU A 268 -19.60 6.91 -21.31
C GLU A 268 -19.30 8.09 -20.35
N VAL A 269 -18.75 7.80 -19.17
CA VAL A 269 -18.39 8.81 -18.17
C VAL A 269 -17.32 9.78 -18.68
N LEU A 270 -16.29 9.28 -19.36
CA LEU A 270 -15.26 10.14 -19.94
C LEU A 270 -15.86 11.10 -20.97
N HIS A 271 -16.81 10.63 -21.78
CA HIS A 271 -17.56 11.47 -22.70
C HIS A 271 -18.40 12.52 -21.94
N GLU A 272 -19.14 12.12 -20.89
CA GLU A 272 -19.90 13.03 -20.01
C GLU A 272 -19.01 14.10 -19.36
N MET A 273 -17.76 13.75 -19.03
CA MET A 273 -16.75 14.64 -18.47
C MET A 273 -16.12 15.60 -19.50
N GLY A 274 -16.39 15.42 -20.79
CA GLY A 274 -15.77 16.19 -21.88
C GLY A 274 -14.39 15.68 -22.31
N GLU A 275 -13.94 14.54 -21.80
CA GLU A 275 -12.69 13.86 -22.20
C GLU A 275 -12.91 13.06 -23.50
N VAL A 276 -13.49 13.71 -24.53
CA VAL A 276 -14.00 13.04 -25.74
C VAL A 276 -12.90 12.28 -26.49
N VAL A 277 -11.70 12.84 -26.57
CA VAL A 277 -10.56 12.22 -27.26
C VAL A 277 -10.11 10.94 -26.55
N LEU A 278 -10.02 10.97 -25.22
CA LEU A 278 -9.67 9.80 -24.41
C LEU A 278 -10.78 8.75 -24.43
N ALA A 279 -12.04 9.18 -24.37
CA ALA A 279 -13.19 8.29 -24.45
C ALA A 279 -13.17 7.48 -25.76
N VAL A 280 -12.94 8.14 -26.91
CA VAL A 280 -12.85 7.47 -28.21
C VAL A 280 -11.61 6.59 -28.31
N ASP A 281 -10.46 7.05 -27.83
CA ASP A 281 -9.22 6.25 -27.82
C ASP A 281 -9.39 4.92 -27.07
N LEU A 282 -9.96 4.98 -25.86
CA LEU A 282 -10.25 3.79 -25.05
C LEU A 282 -11.40 2.95 -25.62
N SER A 283 -12.39 3.59 -26.25
CA SER A 283 -13.48 2.90 -26.94
C SER A 283 -12.94 2.02 -28.07
N GLU A 284 -12.05 2.55 -28.89
CA GLU A 284 -11.37 1.77 -29.92
C GLU A 284 -10.48 0.68 -29.33
N ALA A 285 -9.72 0.99 -28.27
CA ALA A 285 -8.84 0.04 -27.60
C ALA A 285 -9.61 -1.17 -27.05
N TRP A 286 -10.82 -0.94 -26.53
CA TRP A 286 -11.66 -1.97 -25.92
C TRP A 286 -12.77 -2.49 -26.83
N SER A 287 -12.79 -2.07 -28.10
CA SER A 287 -13.82 -2.45 -29.08
C SER A 287 -15.25 -2.15 -28.61
N ILE A 288 -15.43 -1.01 -27.95
CA ILE A 288 -16.72 -0.51 -27.48
C ILE A 288 -17.32 0.38 -28.55
N PRO A 289 -18.60 0.23 -28.90
CA PRO A 289 -19.25 1.11 -29.87
C PRO A 289 -19.56 2.48 -29.26
N VAL A 290 -19.29 3.54 -30.00
CA VAL A 290 -19.72 4.91 -29.68
C VAL A 290 -20.73 5.41 -30.70
N SER A 291 -21.55 6.39 -30.30
CA SER A 291 -22.55 6.97 -31.18
C SER A 291 -21.93 7.83 -32.29
N ALA A 292 -22.68 8.06 -33.37
CA ALA A 292 -22.27 8.98 -34.45
C ALA A 292 -21.96 10.39 -33.91
N ARG A 293 -22.73 10.85 -32.92
CA ARG A 293 -22.51 12.13 -32.24
C ARG A 293 -21.12 12.22 -31.59
N VAL A 294 -20.69 11.18 -30.86
CA VAL A 294 -19.36 11.14 -30.24
C VAL A 294 -18.26 11.14 -31.31
N THR A 295 -18.50 10.47 -32.43
CA THR A 295 -17.57 10.43 -33.58
C THR A 295 -17.41 11.81 -34.23
N GLU A 296 -18.48 12.61 -34.31
CA GLU A 296 -18.39 14.00 -34.79
C GLU A 296 -17.71 14.92 -33.77
N GLU A 297 -18.04 14.78 -32.49
CA GLU A 297 -17.47 15.59 -31.41
C GLU A 297 -15.95 15.38 -31.27
N VAL A 298 -15.44 14.15 -31.44
CA VAL A 298 -13.98 13.90 -31.37
C VAL A 298 -13.22 14.55 -32.53
N VAL A 299 -13.83 14.65 -33.72
CA VAL A 299 -13.21 15.32 -34.87
C VAL A 299 -13.02 16.80 -34.56
N GLU A 300 -14.05 17.45 -34.00
CA GLU A 300 -13.97 18.87 -33.64
C GLU A 300 -13.03 19.11 -32.45
N ALA A 301 -13.06 18.24 -31.44
CA ALA A 301 -12.13 18.28 -30.32
C ALA A 301 -10.66 18.19 -30.77
N ARG A 302 -10.34 17.27 -31.69
CA ARG A 302 -8.99 17.13 -32.26
C ARG A 302 -8.55 18.38 -33.02
N LYS A 303 -9.43 19.02 -33.80
CA LYS A 303 -9.11 20.30 -34.48
C LYS A 303 -8.84 21.41 -33.48
N LEU A 304 -9.66 21.52 -32.43
CA LEU A 304 -9.45 22.53 -31.39
C LEU A 304 -8.13 22.31 -30.66
N LEU A 305 -7.81 21.06 -30.30
CA LEU A 305 -6.52 20.72 -29.69
C LEU A 305 -5.35 21.11 -30.60
N ALA A 306 -5.39 20.74 -31.88
CA ALA A 306 -4.38 21.15 -32.86
C ALA A 306 -4.25 22.68 -32.96
N ALA A 307 -5.34 23.44 -32.84
CA ALA A 307 -5.30 24.90 -32.90
C ALA A 307 -4.81 25.58 -31.62
N THR A 308 -4.92 24.93 -30.45
CA THR A 308 -4.69 25.55 -29.13
C THR A 308 -3.43 25.04 -28.43
N HIS A 309 -3.00 23.82 -28.75
CA HIS A 309 -1.82 23.20 -28.16
C HIS A 309 -0.62 23.29 -29.09
N PHE A 310 0.54 23.00 -28.54
CA PHE A 310 1.78 22.90 -29.28
C PHE A 310 1.75 21.63 -30.14
N ASN A 311 2.12 21.74 -31.41
CA ASN A 311 2.25 20.59 -32.32
C ASN A 311 3.67 20.49 -32.82
N MET A 312 4.12 19.26 -33.05
CA MET A 312 5.39 19.01 -33.70
C MET A 312 5.33 19.53 -35.16
N PRO A 313 6.39 20.17 -35.67
CA PRO A 313 6.42 20.59 -37.07
C PRO A 313 6.30 19.41 -38.03
N ASP A 314 5.54 19.56 -39.12
CA ASP A 314 5.30 18.49 -40.12
C ASP A 314 6.58 17.95 -40.78
N VAL A 315 7.67 18.72 -40.74
CA VAL A 315 8.99 18.32 -41.24
C VAL A 315 9.64 17.23 -40.37
N VAL A 316 9.20 17.07 -39.12
CA VAL A 316 9.72 16.05 -38.22
C VAL A 316 9.03 14.72 -38.52
N ARG A 317 9.82 13.72 -38.89
CA ARG A 317 9.29 12.39 -39.24
C ARG A 317 9.04 11.56 -37.99
N VAL A 318 7.90 10.89 -37.91
CA VAL A 318 7.60 9.90 -36.87
C VAL A 318 7.84 8.50 -37.43
N CYS A 319 8.63 7.69 -36.74
CA CYS A 319 8.97 6.32 -37.14
C CYS A 319 8.68 5.33 -36.01
N LEU A 320 7.79 4.37 -36.25
CA LEU A 320 7.60 3.22 -35.35
C LEU A 320 8.77 2.24 -35.54
N VAL A 321 9.33 1.78 -34.42
CA VAL A 321 10.38 0.76 -34.38
C VAL A 321 9.83 -0.42 -33.58
N ASP A 322 9.20 -1.36 -34.28
CA ASP A 322 8.54 -2.55 -33.72
C ASP A 322 9.20 -3.88 -34.15
N ALA A 323 10.25 -3.81 -34.97
CA ALA A 323 11.02 -4.96 -35.43
C ALA A 323 12.52 -4.64 -35.51
N GLU A 324 13.36 -5.67 -35.36
CA GLU A 324 14.82 -5.53 -35.42
C GLU A 324 15.32 -4.96 -36.76
N ALA A 325 14.58 -5.19 -37.84
CA ALA A 325 14.89 -4.67 -39.17
C ALA A 325 14.95 -3.13 -39.22
N SER A 326 14.28 -2.44 -38.31
CA SER A 326 14.25 -0.97 -38.21
C SER A 326 15.40 -0.39 -37.36
N LEU A 327 16.11 -1.23 -36.61
CA LEU A 327 17.19 -0.81 -35.71
C LEU A 327 18.40 -0.17 -36.42
N PRO A 328 18.82 -0.60 -37.62
CA PRO A 328 19.90 0.08 -38.35
C PRO A 328 19.58 1.55 -38.65
N GLN A 329 18.33 1.85 -39.02
CA GLN A 329 17.90 3.23 -39.28
C GLN A 329 17.87 4.05 -37.99
N LEU A 330 17.34 3.47 -36.90
CA LEU A 330 17.36 4.07 -35.56
C LEU A 330 18.79 4.44 -35.16
N ARG A 331 19.70 3.46 -35.18
CA ARG A 331 21.12 3.65 -34.81
C ARG A 331 21.77 4.73 -35.67
N SER A 332 21.63 4.66 -36.99
CA SER A 332 22.27 5.61 -37.90
C SER A 332 21.83 7.04 -37.62
N SER A 333 20.54 7.26 -37.34
CA SER A 333 20.02 8.61 -37.07
C SER A 333 20.47 9.13 -35.71
N LEU A 334 20.41 8.31 -34.66
CA LEU A 334 20.72 8.75 -33.30
C LEU A 334 22.22 8.99 -33.10
N MET A 335 23.08 8.16 -33.69
CA MET A 335 24.54 8.26 -33.53
C MET A 335 25.15 9.51 -34.18
N GLN A 336 24.42 10.18 -35.08
CA GLN A 336 24.86 11.42 -35.73
C GLN A 336 24.37 12.68 -34.98
N ALA A 337 23.46 12.53 -34.03
CA ALA A 337 22.90 13.66 -33.29
C ALA A 337 23.84 14.11 -32.17
N ALA A 338 23.97 15.42 -31.96
CA ALA A 338 24.68 15.95 -30.79
C ALA A 338 23.89 15.78 -29.48
N ALA A 339 22.56 15.72 -29.58
CA ALA A 339 21.66 15.48 -28.47
C ALA A 339 20.40 14.76 -28.96
N VAL A 340 19.80 13.98 -28.07
CA VAL A 340 18.55 13.24 -28.29
C VAL A 340 17.60 13.49 -27.12
N GLY A 341 16.34 13.76 -27.43
CA GLY A 341 15.26 13.81 -26.44
C GLY A 341 14.65 12.44 -26.27
N PHE A 342 14.19 12.08 -25.07
CA PHE A 342 13.49 10.82 -24.85
C PHE A 342 12.41 10.93 -23.78
N ASP A 343 11.44 10.03 -23.87
CA ASP A 343 10.37 9.82 -22.90
C ASP A 343 9.94 8.35 -22.90
N VAL A 344 9.04 7.95 -21.98
CA VAL A 344 8.60 6.56 -21.83
C VAL A 344 7.12 6.50 -21.49
N GLU A 345 6.38 5.65 -22.20
CA GLU A 345 4.94 5.45 -21.96
C GLU A 345 4.63 4.03 -21.48
N TRP A 346 3.59 3.88 -20.66
CA TRP A 346 3.13 2.59 -20.14
C TRP A 346 1.61 2.57 -19.95
N CYS A 347 1.00 1.38 -20.03
CA CYS A 347 -0.41 1.22 -19.70
C CYS A 347 -0.67 1.72 -18.25
N PRO A 348 -1.68 2.56 -17.99
CA PRO A 348 -1.93 3.10 -16.65
C PRO A 348 -2.40 2.07 -15.62
N ALA A 349 -2.59 0.80 -16.01
CA ALA A 349 -2.92 -0.28 -15.10
C ALA A 349 -1.77 -0.53 -14.12
N GLU A 350 -2.10 -0.86 -12.87
CA GLU A 350 -1.13 -1.11 -11.82
C GLU A 350 -0.15 -2.23 -12.22
N GLY A 351 1.15 -1.98 -12.04
CA GLY A 351 2.20 -2.97 -12.35
C GLY A 351 2.56 -3.11 -13.84
N SER A 352 1.95 -2.34 -14.74
CA SER A 352 2.27 -2.42 -16.17
C SER A 352 3.73 -2.09 -16.46
N PRO A 353 4.41 -2.87 -17.34
CA PRO A 353 5.76 -2.55 -17.78
C PRO A 353 5.75 -1.31 -18.69
N PRO A 354 6.91 -0.64 -18.89
CA PRO A 354 7.09 0.33 -19.96
C PRO A 354 6.71 -0.28 -21.31
N SER A 355 5.77 0.33 -22.02
CA SER A 355 5.28 -0.16 -23.31
C SER A 355 6.07 0.43 -24.47
N LEU A 356 6.49 1.68 -24.36
CA LEU A 356 7.18 2.43 -25.41
C LEU A 356 8.35 3.22 -24.84
N LEU A 357 9.43 3.33 -25.62
CA LEU A 357 10.49 4.31 -25.43
C LEU A 357 10.48 5.23 -26.64
N GLN A 358 10.27 6.52 -26.43
CA GLN A 358 10.38 7.50 -27.50
C GLN A 358 11.77 8.12 -27.45
N ILE A 359 12.40 8.26 -28.61
CA ILE A 359 13.72 8.88 -28.73
C ILE A 359 13.79 9.71 -30.01
N SER A 360 14.13 10.98 -29.87
CA SER A 360 14.01 11.96 -30.95
C SER A 360 15.33 12.68 -31.19
N THR A 361 15.66 12.86 -32.46
CA THR A 361 16.55 13.92 -32.93
C THR A 361 15.72 15.18 -33.24
N ALA A 362 16.34 16.22 -33.79
CA ALA A 362 15.61 17.40 -34.26
C ALA A 362 14.70 17.11 -35.46
N GLU A 363 15.03 16.08 -36.25
CA GLU A 363 14.41 15.79 -37.56
C GLU A 363 13.54 14.54 -37.57
N VAL A 364 13.80 13.59 -36.65
CA VAL A 364 13.09 12.31 -36.59
C VAL A 364 12.81 11.94 -35.14
N ALA A 365 11.56 11.61 -34.85
CA ALA A 365 11.12 11.02 -33.60
C ALA A 365 10.85 9.53 -33.81
N PHE A 366 11.56 8.68 -33.08
CA PHE A 366 11.36 7.24 -33.08
C PHE A 366 10.50 6.84 -31.89
N VAL A 367 9.48 6.01 -32.14
CA VAL A 367 8.65 5.38 -31.11
C VAL A 367 9.04 3.91 -31.09
N VAL A 368 9.83 3.49 -30.10
CA VAL A 368 10.33 2.12 -29.97
C VAL A 368 9.33 1.28 -29.18
N ASP A 369 8.88 0.18 -29.75
CA ASP A 369 8.00 -0.79 -29.10
C ASP A 369 8.81 -1.67 -28.14
N LEU A 370 8.75 -1.35 -26.84
CA LEU A 370 9.46 -2.13 -25.82
C LEU A 370 8.79 -3.49 -25.55
N LEU A 371 7.49 -3.64 -25.82
CA LEU A 371 6.81 -4.92 -25.68
C LEU A 371 7.32 -5.92 -26.74
N ALA A 372 7.60 -5.43 -27.94
CA ALA A 372 8.17 -6.25 -29.03
C ALA A 372 9.68 -6.43 -28.90
N LEU A 373 10.42 -5.37 -28.54
CA LEU A 373 11.89 -5.34 -28.67
C LEU A 373 12.66 -5.25 -27.35
N GLY A 374 12.00 -5.07 -26.20
CA GLY A 374 12.69 -4.89 -24.92
C GLY A 374 13.56 -6.09 -24.49
N GLY A 375 13.33 -7.27 -25.07
CA GLY A 375 14.16 -8.47 -24.91
C GLY A 375 15.24 -8.67 -25.98
N SER A 376 15.35 -7.77 -26.96
CA SER A 376 16.30 -7.88 -28.09
C SER A 376 17.70 -7.43 -27.68
N ASP A 377 18.70 -8.28 -27.95
CA ASP A 377 20.12 -7.92 -27.82
C ASP A 377 20.52 -6.82 -28.82
N ALA A 378 19.93 -6.82 -30.01
CA ALA A 378 20.20 -5.79 -31.01
C ALA A 378 19.68 -4.42 -30.57
N LEU A 379 18.48 -4.34 -29.97
CA LEU A 379 18.00 -3.08 -29.39
C LEU A 379 18.91 -2.62 -28.25
N ALA A 380 19.30 -3.54 -27.36
CA ALA A 380 20.21 -3.23 -26.26
C ALA A 380 21.55 -2.66 -26.76
N GLU A 381 22.15 -3.22 -27.82
CA GLU A 381 23.37 -2.70 -28.42
C GLU A 381 23.18 -1.27 -28.96
N VAL A 382 22.06 -1.01 -29.65
CA VAL A 382 21.75 0.33 -30.18
C VAL A 382 21.57 1.35 -29.05
N LEU A 383 20.78 1.01 -28.03
CA LEU A 383 20.53 1.90 -26.89
C LEU A 383 21.79 2.12 -26.06
N ASP A 384 22.59 1.09 -25.78
CA ASP A 384 23.88 1.23 -25.11
C ASP A 384 24.81 2.16 -25.92
N GLY A 385 24.85 1.97 -27.24
CA GLY A 385 25.61 2.82 -28.14
C GLY A 385 25.28 4.31 -28.02
N VAL A 386 24.00 4.66 -27.84
CA VAL A 386 23.53 6.05 -27.70
C VAL A 386 23.63 6.56 -26.25
N PHE A 387 23.13 5.77 -25.30
CA PHE A 387 23.07 6.13 -23.88
C PHE A 387 24.45 6.27 -23.24
N PHE A 388 25.47 5.56 -23.72
CA PHE A 388 26.84 5.69 -23.24
C PHE A 388 27.74 6.54 -24.13
N HIS A 389 27.24 7.06 -25.26
CA HIS A 389 28.06 7.91 -26.10
C HIS A 389 28.37 9.24 -25.39
N PRO A 390 29.65 9.61 -25.21
CA PRO A 390 30.04 10.80 -24.44
C PRO A 390 29.67 12.10 -25.17
N SER A 391 29.54 12.07 -26.49
CA SER A 391 29.20 13.24 -27.31
C SER A 391 27.72 13.37 -27.66
N ILE A 392 26.87 12.46 -27.19
CA ILE A 392 25.42 12.54 -27.40
C ILE A 392 24.77 12.87 -26.08
N THR A 393 24.20 14.05 -25.93
CA THR A 393 23.44 14.42 -24.72
C THR A 393 22.05 13.78 -24.75
N LYS A 394 21.69 13.07 -23.68
CA LYS A 394 20.33 12.52 -23.52
C LYS A 394 19.50 13.52 -22.72
N VAL A 395 18.34 13.91 -23.22
CA VAL A 395 17.48 14.94 -22.61
C VAL A 395 16.11 14.34 -22.31
N SER A 396 15.58 14.59 -21.12
CA SER A 396 14.26 14.09 -20.69
C SER A 396 13.65 15.00 -19.63
N PHE A 397 12.36 14.84 -19.34
CA PHE A 397 11.74 15.54 -18.21
C PHE A 397 11.98 14.82 -16.87
N GLU A 398 11.91 13.49 -16.82
CA GLU A 398 12.14 12.68 -15.60
C GLU A 398 12.97 11.40 -15.86
N GLY A 399 13.87 11.42 -16.85
CA GLY A 399 14.43 10.20 -17.45
C GLY A 399 15.20 9.26 -16.53
N THR A 400 15.72 9.70 -15.38
CA THR A 400 16.31 8.78 -14.39
C THR A 400 15.27 7.79 -13.86
N THR A 401 14.04 8.26 -13.60
CA THR A 401 12.92 7.44 -13.16
C THR A 401 12.50 6.48 -14.27
N ASP A 402 12.37 6.98 -15.49
CA ASP A 402 11.90 6.23 -16.64
C ASP A 402 12.86 5.10 -17.02
N LEU A 403 14.16 5.41 -17.13
CA LEU A 403 15.20 4.43 -17.43
C LEU A 403 15.33 3.39 -16.30
N SER A 404 15.11 3.79 -15.04
CA SER A 404 15.05 2.85 -13.91
C SER A 404 13.87 1.90 -14.02
N ARG A 405 12.73 2.34 -14.54
CA ARG A 405 11.56 1.49 -14.78
C ARG A 405 11.83 0.50 -15.91
N ILE A 406 12.44 0.96 -17.01
CA ILE A 406 12.88 0.08 -18.11
C ILE A 406 13.81 -1.03 -17.60
N ALA A 407 14.85 -0.67 -16.85
CA ALA A 407 15.82 -1.65 -16.32
C ALA A 407 15.20 -2.71 -15.40
N LYS A 408 14.16 -2.36 -14.64
CA LYS A 408 13.44 -3.30 -13.78
C LYS A 408 12.60 -4.30 -14.58
N CYS A 409 12.06 -3.88 -15.72
CA CYS A 409 11.15 -4.71 -16.52
C CYS A 409 11.85 -5.49 -17.64
N TYR A 410 12.98 -4.99 -18.14
CA TYR A 410 13.67 -5.56 -19.31
C TYR A 410 15.12 -5.92 -18.96
N SER A 411 15.42 -7.22 -18.86
CA SER A 411 16.73 -7.72 -18.41
C SER A 411 17.88 -7.31 -19.33
N LYS A 412 17.63 -7.17 -20.64
CA LYS A 412 18.63 -6.72 -21.61
C LYS A 412 18.92 -5.22 -21.52
N LEU A 413 18.03 -4.44 -20.92
CA LEU A 413 18.11 -2.98 -20.80
C LEU A 413 18.46 -2.53 -19.37
N GLN A 414 19.03 -3.41 -18.55
CA GLN A 414 19.40 -3.12 -17.15
C GLN A 414 20.38 -1.97 -16.98
N ARG A 415 21.16 -1.67 -18.03
CA ARG A 415 22.17 -0.61 -18.04
C ARG A 415 21.58 0.78 -18.32
N SER A 416 20.34 0.88 -18.81
CA SER A 416 19.67 2.15 -19.15
C SER A 416 19.83 3.27 -18.10
N PRO A 417 19.72 3.04 -16.77
CA PRO A 417 19.86 4.09 -15.76
C PRO A 417 21.25 4.72 -15.68
N GLN A 418 22.26 4.10 -16.31
CA GLN A 418 23.63 4.59 -16.36
C GLN A 418 23.86 5.56 -17.54
N ALA A 419 22.82 5.91 -18.31
CA ALA A 419 22.91 6.82 -19.45
C ALA A 419 23.63 8.12 -19.08
N THR A 420 24.62 8.50 -19.89
CA THR A 420 25.47 9.67 -19.62
C THR A 420 26.09 10.24 -20.91
N PRO A 421 26.15 11.57 -21.10
CA PRO A 421 25.58 12.60 -20.23
C PRO A 421 24.04 12.65 -20.34
N LEU A 422 23.36 12.80 -19.19
CA LEU A 422 21.90 12.89 -19.08
C LEU A 422 21.49 14.25 -18.48
N VAL A 423 20.64 14.98 -19.18
CA VAL A 423 20.01 16.22 -18.73
C VAL A 423 18.55 15.93 -18.35
N ASN A 424 18.22 16.23 -17.10
CA ASN A 424 16.86 16.15 -16.57
C ASN A 424 16.27 17.57 -16.50
N LEU A 425 15.35 17.88 -17.41
CA LEU A 425 14.73 19.20 -17.53
C LEU A 425 13.87 19.55 -16.33
N GLY A 426 13.21 18.57 -15.70
CA GLY A 426 12.41 18.79 -14.50
C GLY A 426 13.29 19.31 -13.35
N GLN A 427 14.45 18.69 -13.14
CA GLN A 427 15.43 19.13 -12.15
C GLN A 427 16.05 20.48 -12.52
N ALA A 428 16.47 20.67 -13.78
CA ALA A 428 17.06 21.93 -14.23
C ALA A 428 16.08 23.12 -14.09
N ALA A 429 14.80 22.91 -14.41
CA ALA A 429 13.77 23.93 -14.23
C ALA A 429 13.49 24.20 -12.74
N PHE A 430 13.48 23.15 -11.90
CA PHE A 430 13.34 23.32 -10.46
C PHE A 430 14.49 24.15 -9.88
N ASP A 431 15.73 23.85 -10.23
CA ASP A 431 16.92 24.56 -9.74
C ASP A 431 16.90 26.05 -10.15
N ARG A 432 16.40 26.35 -11.35
CA ARG A 432 16.20 27.73 -11.84
C ARG A 432 15.06 28.47 -11.13
N SER A 433 14.07 27.74 -10.61
CA SER A 433 12.92 28.31 -9.90
C SER A 433 13.18 28.56 -8.40
N SER A 434 14.21 27.95 -7.83
CA SER A 434 14.44 27.97 -6.38
C SER A 434 15.30 29.13 -5.89
N GLY A 435 14.63 30.17 -5.41
CA GLY A 435 14.98 30.91 -4.18
C GLY A 435 14.21 30.42 -2.94
N THR A 436 13.37 29.37 -3.05
CA THR A 436 12.57 28.81 -1.95
C THR A 436 12.45 27.28 -2.05
N SER A 437 12.75 26.61 -0.94
CA SER A 437 12.96 25.16 -0.79
C SER A 437 11.67 24.36 -0.48
N ASN A 438 10.55 24.65 -1.14
CA ASN A 438 9.29 23.96 -0.82
C ASN A 438 8.93 22.86 -1.82
N LYS A 439 8.55 21.69 -1.30
CA LYS A 439 8.00 20.53 -2.05
C LYS A 439 6.88 20.92 -3.04
N LYS A 440 6.06 21.92 -2.70
CA LYS A 440 5.01 22.49 -3.56
C LYS A 440 5.55 23.15 -4.85
N ALA A 441 6.77 23.66 -4.85
CA ALA A 441 7.41 24.23 -6.04
C ALA A 441 7.82 23.13 -7.03
N ARG A 442 8.24 21.96 -6.53
CA ARG A 442 8.57 20.81 -7.37
C ARG A 442 7.35 20.26 -8.10
N ASP A 443 6.23 20.15 -7.40
CA ASP A 443 4.92 19.75 -7.98
C ASP A 443 4.36 20.80 -8.97
N SER A 444 4.92 22.01 -9.01
CA SER A 444 4.50 23.07 -9.92
C SER A 444 5.16 22.98 -11.30
N VAL A 445 6.28 22.25 -11.44
CA VAL A 445 7.00 22.08 -12.70
C VAL A 445 6.42 20.89 -13.46
N SER A 446 6.10 21.08 -14.74
CA SER A 446 5.65 19.99 -15.63
C SER A 446 6.12 20.27 -17.06
N LEU A 447 6.35 19.23 -17.85
CA LEU A 447 6.77 19.37 -19.25
C LEU A 447 5.87 20.32 -20.03
N SER A 448 4.55 20.13 -19.95
CA SER A 448 3.57 21.02 -20.61
C SER A 448 3.67 22.49 -20.19
N LYS A 449 4.05 22.79 -18.94
CA LYS A 449 4.24 24.18 -18.50
C LYS A 449 5.52 24.77 -19.08
N LEU A 450 6.61 23.99 -19.12
CA LEU A 450 7.84 24.43 -19.77
C LEU A 450 7.62 24.67 -21.26
N VAL A 451 6.96 23.74 -21.95
CA VAL A 451 6.58 23.90 -23.36
C VAL A 451 5.72 25.16 -23.55
N ASN A 452 4.76 25.43 -22.68
CA ASN A 452 4.00 26.68 -22.76
C ASN A 452 4.86 27.94 -22.54
N THR A 453 5.74 27.92 -21.53
CA THR A 453 6.59 29.07 -21.19
C THR A 453 7.60 29.39 -22.29
N TYR A 454 8.22 28.38 -22.88
CA TYR A 454 9.35 28.56 -23.81
C TYR A 454 8.94 28.41 -25.28
N LEU A 455 7.92 27.62 -25.59
CA LEU A 455 7.45 27.37 -26.96
C LEU A 455 6.04 27.95 -27.22
N GLY A 456 5.48 28.67 -26.24
CA GLY A 456 4.31 29.54 -26.39
C GLY A 456 2.93 28.87 -26.31
N ARG A 457 2.86 27.53 -26.25
CA ARG A 457 1.60 26.78 -26.13
C ARG A 457 1.77 25.53 -25.25
N PRO A 458 0.74 25.05 -24.53
CA PRO A 458 0.82 23.85 -23.72
C PRO A 458 0.82 22.57 -24.57
N LEU A 459 1.18 21.44 -23.96
CA LEU A 459 1.03 20.11 -24.56
C LEU A 459 -0.38 19.59 -24.35
N ASP A 460 -0.92 18.90 -25.36
CA ASP A 460 -2.14 18.11 -25.21
C ASP A 460 -1.89 16.99 -24.19
N LYS A 461 -2.85 16.74 -23.30
CA LYS A 461 -2.80 15.67 -22.28
C LYS A 461 -3.91 14.64 -22.45
N SER A 462 -4.61 14.66 -23.59
CA SER A 462 -5.76 13.80 -23.86
C SER A 462 -5.40 12.31 -23.84
N LEU A 463 -4.21 11.95 -24.32
CA LEU A 463 -3.75 10.55 -24.41
C LEU A 463 -2.84 10.12 -23.26
N GLN A 464 -2.61 10.96 -22.24
CA GLN A 464 -1.79 10.61 -21.08
C GLN A 464 -2.27 9.34 -20.37
N MET A 465 -3.58 9.08 -20.40
CA MET A 465 -4.22 7.89 -19.79
C MET A 465 -4.64 6.85 -20.83
N SER A 466 -4.05 6.87 -22.03
CA SER A 466 -4.31 5.90 -23.09
C SER A 466 -3.82 4.49 -22.73
N ASP A 467 -4.36 3.47 -23.39
CA ASP A 467 -3.81 2.12 -23.32
C ASP A 467 -2.58 1.98 -24.23
N TRP A 468 -1.41 2.35 -23.70
CA TRP A 468 -0.13 2.26 -24.41
C TRP A 468 0.34 0.81 -24.68
N SER A 469 -0.34 -0.20 -24.13
CA SER A 469 -0.09 -1.61 -24.46
C SER A 469 -0.81 -2.07 -25.72
N ARG A 470 -1.82 -1.33 -26.18
CA ARG A 470 -2.61 -1.64 -27.38
C ARG A 470 -1.72 -1.74 -28.62
N ARG A 471 -1.99 -2.73 -29.47
CA ARG A 471 -1.44 -2.81 -30.83
C ARG A 471 -2.55 -3.06 -31.87
N PRO A 472 -2.47 -2.46 -33.08
CA PRO A 472 -1.52 -1.41 -33.45
C PRO A 472 -1.79 -0.11 -32.66
N LEU A 473 -0.76 0.74 -32.52
CA LEU A 473 -0.94 2.08 -31.98
C LEU A 473 -1.76 2.93 -32.96
N SER A 474 -2.63 3.80 -32.45
CA SER A 474 -3.33 4.78 -33.27
C SER A 474 -2.36 5.86 -33.78
N HIS A 475 -2.72 6.54 -34.87
CA HIS A 475 -1.93 7.67 -35.35
C HIS A 475 -1.78 8.77 -34.27
N GLY A 476 -2.84 9.01 -33.49
CA GLY A 476 -2.80 9.97 -32.38
C GLY A 476 -1.82 9.58 -31.29
N GLN A 477 -1.80 8.29 -30.89
CA GLN A 477 -0.83 7.77 -29.92
C GLN A 477 0.61 7.93 -30.42
N LEU A 478 0.88 7.63 -31.69
CA LEU A 478 2.22 7.80 -32.29
C LEU A 478 2.68 9.26 -32.27
N GLN A 479 1.80 10.20 -32.63
CA GLN A 479 2.13 11.64 -32.64
C GLN A 479 2.33 12.19 -31.23
N TYR A 480 1.46 11.83 -30.29
CA TYR A 480 1.57 12.22 -28.89
C TYR A 480 2.91 11.76 -28.30
N ALA A 481 3.20 10.46 -28.42
CA ALA A 481 4.42 9.85 -27.91
C ALA A 481 5.68 10.49 -28.53
N ALA A 482 5.68 10.69 -29.86
CA ALA A 482 6.78 11.34 -30.56
C ALA A 482 7.02 12.78 -30.09
N LEU A 483 5.94 13.53 -29.87
CA LEU A 483 6.00 14.92 -29.43
C LEU A 483 6.71 15.06 -28.08
N ASP A 484 6.41 14.21 -27.10
CA ASP A 484 6.99 14.28 -25.75
C ASP A 484 8.51 14.11 -25.75
N ALA A 485 9.05 13.18 -26.56
CA ALA A 485 10.49 13.08 -26.77
C ALA A 485 11.07 14.27 -27.55
N TRP A 486 10.39 14.75 -28.59
CA TRP A 486 10.91 15.85 -29.42
C TRP A 486 10.96 17.20 -28.66
N VAL A 487 9.93 17.52 -27.88
CA VAL A 487 9.87 18.80 -27.15
C VAL A 487 10.89 18.89 -26.03
N THR A 488 11.29 17.78 -25.41
CA THR A 488 12.37 17.80 -24.42
C THR A 488 13.69 18.24 -25.07
N LEU A 489 14.01 17.71 -26.25
CA LEU A 489 15.19 18.15 -27.02
C LEU A 489 15.10 19.63 -27.39
N ARG A 490 13.93 20.10 -27.85
CA ARG A 490 13.73 21.51 -28.21
C ARG A 490 13.91 22.45 -27.02
N LEU A 491 13.33 22.12 -25.86
CA LEU A 491 13.51 22.89 -24.64
C LEU A 491 14.98 23.00 -24.23
N HIS A 492 15.75 21.92 -24.39
CA HIS A 492 17.19 21.94 -24.12
C HIS A 492 17.95 22.90 -25.04
N SER A 493 17.60 22.99 -26.32
CA SER A 493 18.17 24.00 -27.23
C SER A 493 17.84 25.42 -26.78
N GLU A 494 16.56 25.71 -26.48
CA GLU A 494 16.15 27.04 -25.98
C GLU A 494 16.86 27.41 -24.66
N PHE A 495 17.13 26.43 -23.78
CA PHE A 495 17.84 26.65 -22.53
C PHE A 495 19.33 26.95 -22.72
N ALA A 496 19.92 26.50 -23.82
CA ALA A 496 21.31 26.76 -24.18
C ALA A 496 21.47 28.14 -24.86
N ASP A 497 20.49 28.54 -25.67
CA ASP A 497 20.50 29.81 -26.41
C ASP A 497 20.08 31.02 -25.54
N GLY A 498 19.34 30.78 -24.46
CA GLY A 498 18.89 31.81 -23.51
C GLY A 498 19.90 32.21 -22.41
N ASN A 499 21.20 31.89 -22.59
CA ASN A 499 22.29 32.20 -21.66
C ASN A 499 23.23 33.27 -22.21
#